data_AF-A0A4R2CQJ2-F1
#
_entry.id   AF-A0A4R2CQJ2-F1
#
_cell.length_a   1.000
_cell.length_b   1.000
_cell.length_c   1.000
_cell.angle_alpha   90.00
_cell.angle_beta   90.00
_cell.angle_gamma   90.00
#
_symmetry.space_group_name_H-M   'P 1'
#
loop_
_entity.id
_entity.type
_entity.pdbx_description
1 polymer ?
#
loop_
_entity_poly.entity_id
_entity_poly.type
_entity_poly.pdbx_seq_one_letter_code
_entity_poly.pdbx_strand_id
1 'polypeptide(L)'
;MNALPEFKLNGIALPKDASKLLDEVCEHFIEHADVQRTENTATLTSEIGIAHMRLDDGRLLIDLACPNDEALQMSRTVIAEHLFYFAGEDPLELTWSEPARRTRLANLHEVTVVSAFDVTPHMRRVVFACADVKPFIGGDMHVRLLVPPKGRTPVWPGLRDDGRIAWPEGEDALLVRVYTIRAVDAERGELWVDFLQHPQSGVPTPGADFARDAQPGDRLALLGPGGGDLPQAETIFLSGDESALPAIARIAAEVPAGTRMQAIIEVEDAAEEQPLATAGKLEIHWLHRATYAAGAKNVLAQTAIAALAAVDSETFVWVACEREDVRLIRAFLKGRGHDRKRTYAAWYWERDDA
;
A
#
# COMPACT_ATOMS: atom_id res chain seq x y z
N MET A 1 30.91 8.84 4.30
CA MET A 1 31.41 8.01 3.19
C MET A 1 30.39 6.91 3.00
N ASN A 2 29.47 7.06 2.05
CA ASN A 2 28.49 6.00 1.76
C ASN A 2 29.25 4.83 1.14
N ALA A 3 29.22 3.68 1.81
CA ALA A 3 29.78 2.45 1.26
C ALA A 3 29.09 2.15 -0.08
N LEU A 4 29.86 1.77 -1.10
CA LEU A 4 29.31 1.31 -2.36
C LEU A 4 28.41 0.09 -2.08
N PRO A 5 27.22 -0.03 -2.70
CA PRO A 5 26.33 -1.15 -2.47
C PRO A 5 27.04 -2.48 -2.78
N GLU A 6 27.11 -3.37 -1.80
CA GLU A 6 27.87 -4.62 -1.87
C GLU A 6 27.07 -5.75 -2.53
N PHE A 7 25.73 -5.67 -2.51
CA PHE A 7 24.84 -6.71 -3.01
C PHE A 7 24.36 -6.35 -4.42
N LYS A 8 24.70 -7.19 -5.40
CA LYS A 8 24.42 -6.93 -6.83
C LYS A 8 23.79 -8.13 -7.50
N LEU A 9 22.94 -7.86 -8.48
CA LEU A 9 22.32 -8.88 -9.32
C LEU A 9 22.10 -8.34 -10.72
N ASN A 10 22.42 -9.14 -11.73
CA ASN A 10 22.20 -8.78 -13.13
C ASN A 10 21.01 -9.57 -13.68
N GLY A 11 20.18 -8.95 -14.50
CA GLY A 11 19.03 -9.53 -15.15
C GLY A 11 19.01 -9.24 -16.64
N ILE A 12 18.42 -10.14 -17.42
CA ILE A 12 18.16 -9.97 -18.85
C ILE A 12 16.70 -10.26 -19.10
N ALA A 13 15.97 -9.24 -19.56
CA ALA A 13 14.60 -9.36 -20.01
C ALA A 13 14.54 -9.37 -21.55
N LEU A 14 13.73 -10.27 -22.10
CA LEU A 14 13.44 -10.41 -23.53
C LEU A 14 11.94 -10.12 -23.76
N PRO A 15 11.55 -8.83 -23.80
CA PRO A 15 10.19 -8.44 -24.13
C PRO A 15 9.96 -8.40 -25.64
N LYS A 16 8.69 -8.33 -26.05
CA LYS A 16 8.30 -8.00 -27.43
C LYS A 16 8.79 -6.61 -27.88
N ASP A 17 8.77 -5.62 -26.97
CA ASP A 17 9.28 -4.27 -27.20
C ASP A 17 9.96 -3.74 -25.93
N ALA A 18 11.30 -3.73 -25.93
CA ALA A 18 12.08 -3.31 -24.77
C ALA A 18 12.01 -1.81 -24.50
N SER A 19 11.88 -0.98 -25.53
CA SER A 19 11.80 0.48 -25.34
C SER A 19 10.48 0.83 -24.69
N LYS A 20 9.37 0.30 -25.23
CA LYS A 20 8.04 0.53 -24.67
C LYS A 20 7.95 0.07 -23.22
N LEU A 21 8.44 -1.14 -22.93
CA LEU A 21 8.42 -1.68 -21.58
C LEU A 21 9.23 -0.83 -20.60
N LEU A 22 10.42 -0.34 -21.02
CA LEU A 22 11.23 0.53 -20.19
C LEU A 22 10.54 1.88 -19.91
N ASP A 23 9.84 2.44 -20.88
CA ASP A 23 9.09 3.69 -20.72
C ASP A 23 7.92 3.52 -19.74
N GLU A 24 7.14 2.44 -19.86
CA GLU A 24 6.04 2.13 -18.94
C GLU A 24 6.52 1.92 -17.50
N VAL A 25 7.63 1.20 -17.31
CA VAL A 25 8.28 1.06 -16.01
C VAL A 25 8.71 2.42 -15.47
N CYS A 26 9.40 3.23 -16.26
CA CYS A 26 9.87 4.54 -15.79
C CYS A 26 8.71 5.46 -15.41
N GLU A 27 7.65 5.51 -16.22
CA GLU A 27 6.47 6.34 -15.94
C GLU A 27 5.80 5.94 -14.61
N HIS A 28 5.70 4.64 -14.35
CA HIS A 28 5.15 4.12 -13.10
C HIS A 28 5.99 4.46 -11.88
N PHE A 29 7.32 4.29 -11.97
CA PHE A 29 8.20 4.46 -10.82
C PHE A 29 8.46 5.93 -10.43
N ILE A 30 8.02 6.92 -11.22
CA ILE A 30 8.14 8.35 -10.86
C ILE A 30 7.49 8.66 -9.50
N GLU A 31 6.44 7.93 -9.12
CA GLU A 31 5.76 8.12 -7.82
C GLU A 31 6.44 7.36 -6.67
N HIS A 32 7.43 6.51 -6.96
CA HIS A 32 8.03 5.56 -6.00
C HIS A 32 9.56 5.62 -5.91
N ALA A 33 10.23 6.31 -6.84
CA ALA A 33 11.68 6.40 -6.93
C ALA A 33 12.11 7.71 -7.61
N ASP A 34 13.38 8.10 -7.41
CA ASP A 34 14.03 9.07 -8.30
C ASP A 34 14.36 8.38 -9.63
N VAL A 35 13.74 8.84 -10.72
CA VAL A 35 13.83 8.23 -12.04
C VAL A 35 14.62 9.13 -12.99
N GLN A 36 15.74 8.62 -13.48
CA GLN A 36 16.56 9.27 -14.50
C GLN A 36 16.52 8.43 -15.79
N ARG A 37 15.82 8.94 -16.81
CA ARG A 37 15.63 8.26 -18.10
C ARG A 37 16.35 9.02 -19.22
N THR A 38 17.17 8.32 -20.01
CA THR A 38 17.71 8.80 -21.30
C THR A 38 17.00 8.07 -22.45
N GLU A 39 17.53 8.07 -23.67
CA GLU A 39 16.97 7.27 -24.78
C GLU A 39 17.19 5.76 -24.59
N ASN A 40 18.38 5.36 -24.10
CA ASN A 40 18.78 3.94 -24.02
C ASN A 40 18.97 3.41 -22.60
N THR A 41 18.90 4.27 -21.58
CA THR A 41 19.10 3.87 -20.18
C THR A 41 18.06 4.47 -19.26
N ALA A 42 17.83 3.81 -18.14
CA ALA A 42 17.11 4.34 -17.00
C ALA A 42 17.84 4.00 -15.70
N THR A 43 17.76 4.89 -14.72
CA THR A 43 18.21 4.64 -13.34
C THR A 43 17.05 4.93 -12.40
N LEU A 44 16.65 3.95 -11.62
CA LEU A 44 15.65 4.09 -10.55
C LEU A 44 16.40 4.03 -9.22
N THR A 45 16.29 5.08 -8.42
CA THR A 45 16.89 5.14 -7.07
C THR A 45 15.80 5.22 -6.01
N SER A 46 15.77 4.25 -5.11
CA SER A 46 14.85 4.20 -3.98
C SER A 46 15.58 3.80 -2.69
N GLU A 47 14.85 3.70 -1.58
CA GLU A 47 15.42 3.32 -0.28
C GLU A 47 15.99 1.89 -0.26
N ILE A 48 15.44 0.99 -1.09
CA ILE A 48 15.88 -0.41 -1.18
C ILE A 48 17.04 -0.62 -2.16
N GLY A 49 17.47 0.42 -2.89
CA GLY A 49 18.64 0.37 -3.75
C GLY A 49 18.46 1.06 -5.09
N ILE A 50 19.33 0.69 -6.03
CA ILE A 50 19.38 1.27 -7.36
C ILE A 50 19.18 0.18 -8.40
N ALA A 51 18.25 0.41 -9.33
CA ALA A 51 18.08 -0.39 -10.54
C ALA A 51 18.53 0.41 -11.76
N HIS A 52 19.62 -0.01 -12.39
CA HIS A 52 20.04 0.52 -13.69
C HIS A 52 19.51 -0.39 -14.78
N MET A 53 18.88 0.19 -15.79
CA MET A 53 18.33 -0.55 -16.92
C MET A 53 18.89 0.01 -18.23
N ARG A 54 19.23 -0.86 -19.17
CA ARG A 54 19.81 -0.48 -20.46
C ARG A 54 19.22 -1.30 -21.59
N LEU A 55 18.86 -0.62 -22.68
CA LEU A 55 18.49 -1.24 -23.94
C LEU A 55 19.72 -1.80 -24.65
N ASP A 56 19.62 -3.05 -25.11
CA ASP A 56 20.71 -3.75 -25.80
C ASP A 56 20.11 -4.72 -26.84
N ASP A 57 20.13 -4.36 -28.11
CA ASP A 57 19.69 -5.22 -29.23
C ASP A 57 18.30 -5.86 -29.01
N GLY A 58 17.30 -5.03 -28.66
CA GLY A 58 15.93 -5.49 -28.36
C GLY A 58 15.74 -6.13 -26.99
N ARG A 59 16.78 -6.19 -26.16
CA ARG A 59 16.75 -6.70 -24.79
C ARG A 59 16.79 -5.58 -23.78
N LEU A 60 16.35 -5.87 -22.57
CA LEU A 60 16.52 -5.01 -21.41
C LEU A 60 17.50 -5.65 -20.44
N LEU A 61 18.68 -5.04 -20.29
CA LEU A 61 19.65 -5.43 -19.28
C LEU A 61 19.35 -4.68 -17.99
N ILE A 62 19.43 -5.37 -16.86
CA ILE A 62 19.03 -4.86 -15.55
C ILE A 62 20.17 -5.10 -14.58
N ASP A 63 20.65 -4.07 -13.91
CA ASP A 63 21.68 -4.15 -12.87
C ASP A 63 21.11 -3.61 -11.56
N LEU A 64 20.96 -4.48 -10.56
CA LEU A 64 20.54 -4.12 -9.21
C LEU A 64 21.75 -3.91 -8.32
N ALA A 65 21.71 -2.88 -7.48
CA ALA A 65 22.72 -2.59 -6.47
C ALA A 65 22.04 -2.14 -5.17
N CYS A 66 22.13 -2.98 -4.12
CA CYS A 66 21.34 -2.84 -2.90
C CYS A 66 22.22 -2.84 -1.64
N PRO A 67 21.74 -2.25 -0.52
CA PRO A 67 22.52 -2.15 0.71
C PRO A 67 22.68 -3.47 1.47
N ASN A 68 21.77 -4.43 1.27
CA ASN A 68 21.79 -5.75 1.90
C ASN A 68 21.06 -6.81 1.04
N ASP A 69 21.15 -8.08 1.43
CA ASP A 69 20.55 -9.21 0.70
C ASP A 69 19.02 -9.12 0.63
N GLU A 70 18.37 -8.69 1.71
CA GLU A 70 16.91 -8.51 1.78
C GLU A 70 16.42 -7.48 0.77
N ALA A 71 17.06 -6.31 0.74
CA ALA A 71 16.79 -5.24 -0.20
C ALA A 71 17.06 -5.67 -1.66
N LEU A 72 18.06 -6.53 -1.89
CA LEU A 72 18.32 -7.12 -3.21
C LEU A 72 17.19 -8.07 -3.64
N GLN A 73 16.72 -8.95 -2.74
CA GLN A 73 15.59 -9.84 -3.05
C GLN A 73 14.30 -9.03 -3.32
N MET A 74 14.03 -8.00 -2.50
CA MET A 74 12.90 -7.09 -2.70
C MET A 74 12.99 -6.36 -4.04
N SER A 75 14.15 -5.78 -4.37
CA SER A 75 14.36 -5.09 -5.64
C SER A 75 14.17 -6.03 -6.83
N ARG A 76 14.67 -7.26 -6.75
CA ARG A 76 14.46 -8.28 -7.79
C ARG A 76 12.97 -8.56 -8.01
N THR A 77 12.21 -8.78 -6.94
CA THR A 77 10.77 -9.06 -7.03
C THR A 77 9.98 -7.85 -7.52
N VAL A 78 10.26 -6.66 -7.00
CA VAL A 78 9.61 -5.42 -7.45
C VAL A 78 9.83 -5.21 -8.94
N ILE A 79 11.07 -5.28 -9.43
CA ILE A 79 11.35 -5.10 -10.86
C ILE A 79 10.69 -6.21 -11.69
N ALA A 80 10.79 -7.48 -11.28
CA ALA A 80 10.17 -8.58 -12.02
C ALA A 80 8.64 -8.44 -12.13
N GLU A 81 7.94 -8.19 -11.03
CA GLU A 81 6.48 -8.03 -11.02
C GLU A 81 6.03 -6.89 -11.96
N HIS A 82 6.73 -5.75 -11.95
CA HIS A 82 6.36 -4.63 -12.84
C HIS A 82 6.66 -4.90 -14.31
N LEU A 83 7.79 -5.56 -14.63
CA LEU A 83 8.08 -5.93 -16.02
C LEU A 83 7.00 -6.85 -16.59
N PHE A 84 6.55 -7.85 -15.82
CA PHE A 84 5.46 -8.73 -16.26
C PHE A 84 4.10 -8.03 -16.26
N TYR A 85 3.82 -7.15 -15.30
CA TYR A 85 2.59 -6.35 -15.29
C TYR A 85 2.45 -5.49 -16.56
N PHE A 86 3.51 -4.78 -16.95
CA PHE A 86 3.51 -3.91 -18.12
C PHE A 86 3.60 -4.67 -19.44
N ALA A 87 4.25 -5.84 -19.46
CA ALA A 87 4.17 -6.75 -20.61
C ALA A 87 2.73 -7.24 -20.85
N GLY A 88 1.94 -7.43 -19.78
CA GLY A 88 0.56 -7.91 -19.86
C GLY A 88 0.51 -9.29 -20.53
N GLU A 89 -0.20 -9.37 -21.66
CA GLU A 89 -0.31 -10.60 -22.46
C GLU A 89 0.85 -10.79 -23.46
N ASP A 90 1.72 -9.79 -23.64
CA ASP A 90 2.86 -9.91 -24.54
C ASP A 90 3.92 -10.86 -23.94
N PRO A 91 4.55 -11.73 -24.76
CA PRO A 91 5.59 -12.63 -24.28
C PRO A 91 6.76 -11.86 -23.63
N LEU A 92 7.17 -12.33 -22.46
CA LEU A 92 8.32 -11.83 -21.72
C LEU A 92 9.08 -13.00 -21.08
N GLU A 93 10.36 -13.11 -21.39
CA GLU A 93 11.30 -13.95 -20.64
C GLU A 93 12.18 -13.06 -19.76
N LEU A 94 12.42 -13.47 -18.51
CA LEU A 94 13.30 -12.78 -17.59
C LEU A 94 14.21 -13.79 -16.89
N THR A 95 15.52 -13.55 -16.97
CA THR A 95 16.54 -14.40 -16.34
C THR A 95 17.46 -13.55 -15.47
N TRP A 96 17.89 -14.10 -14.34
CA TRP A 96 18.81 -13.47 -13.41
C TRP A 96 20.15 -14.22 -13.38
N SER A 97 21.25 -13.50 -13.15
CA SER A 97 22.61 -14.04 -13.12
C SER A 97 22.82 -15.05 -11.98
N GLU A 98 22.03 -14.92 -10.92
CA GLU A 98 21.98 -15.87 -9.82
C GLU A 98 20.54 -16.34 -9.61
N PRO A 99 20.31 -17.63 -9.32
CA PRO A 99 18.98 -18.14 -9.06
C PRO A 99 18.40 -17.47 -7.81
N ALA A 100 17.07 -17.38 -7.75
CA ALA A 100 16.41 -17.01 -6.52
C ALA A 100 16.80 -17.99 -5.42
N ARG A 101 17.32 -17.47 -4.29
CA ARG A 101 17.58 -18.31 -3.12
C ARG A 101 16.24 -18.94 -2.72
N ARG A 102 16.23 -20.28 -2.61
CA ARG A 102 15.06 -21.06 -2.19
C ARG A 102 14.79 -20.89 -0.70
N THR A 103 14.44 -19.68 -0.34
CA THR A 103 14.06 -19.29 1.02
C THR A 103 12.72 -18.56 0.95
N ARG A 104 12.01 -18.58 2.07
CA ARG A 104 10.83 -17.74 2.34
C ARG A 104 11.08 -16.30 1.88
N LEU A 105 10.04 -15.66 1.34
CA LEU A 105 10.10 -14.24 0.99
C LEU A 105 10.60 -13.42 2.20
N ALA A 106 11.59 -12.56 1.98
CA ALA A 106 12.29 -11.86 3.07
C ALA A 106 11.34 -11.01 3.92
N ASN A 107 10.38 -10.36 3.27
CA ASN A 107 9.35 -9.53 3.88
C ASN A 107 8.03 -10.29 4.19
N LEU A 108 8.11 -11.61 4.44
CA LEU A 108 6.96 -12.42 4.84
C LEU A 108 7.02 -12.76 6.32
N HIS A 109 6.10 -12.16 7.06
CA HIS A 109 5.98 -12.27 8.50
C HIS A 109 4.80 -13.17 8.84
N GLU A 110 5.07 -14.32 9.47
CA GLU A 110 3.99 -15.17 9.98
C GLU A 110 3.46 -14.54 11.25
N VAL A 111 2.15 -14.45 11.34
CA VAL A 111 1.46 -13.86 12.48
C VAL A 111 0.33 -14.77 12.94
N THR A 112 -0.11 -14.57 14.18
CA THR A 112 -1.22 -15.32 14.78
C THR A 112 -2.24 -14.33 15.35
N VAL A 113 -3.53 -14.55 15.10
CA VAL A 113 -4.58 -13.75 15.71
C VAL A 113 -4.53 -13.91 17.23
N VAL A 114 -4.45 -12.80 17.95
CA VAL A 114 -4.52 -12.73 19.41
C VAL A 114 -5.95 -12.46 19.85
N SER A 115 -6.62 -11.52 19.18
CA SER A 115 -8.01 -11.14 19.48
C SER A 115 -8.64 -10.40 18.30
N ALA A 116 -9.97 -10.42 18.22
CA ALA A 116 -10.73 -9.61 17.29
C ALA A 116 -11.96 -9.02 18.00
N PHE A 117 -12.25 -7.73 17.79
CA PHE A 117 -13.35 -7.02 18.42
C PHE A 117 -13.81 -5.82 17.60
N ASP A 118 -15.06 -5.39 17.81
CA ASP A 118 -15.64 -4.24 17.10
C ASP A 118 -15.23 -2.93 17.82
N VAL A 119 -14.63 -2.01 17.08
CA VAL A 119 -14.25 -0.65 17.52
C VAL A 119 -15.45 0.29 17.42
N THR A 120 -16.18 0.15 16.31
CA THR A 120 -17.49 0.76 16.01
C THR A 120 -18.35 -0.32 15.33
N PRO A 121 -19.67 -0.12 15.16
CA PRO A 121 -20.53 -1.15 14.58
C PRO A 121 -20.03 -1.73 13.24
N HIS A 122 -19.41 -0.91 12.38
CA HIS A 122 -18.85 -1.33 11.10
C HIS A 122 -17.32 -1.32 11.03
N MET A 123 -16.60 -1.14 12.14
CA MET A 123 -15.13 -1.27 12.17
C MET A 123 -14.69 -2.36 13.12
N ARG A 124 -14.06 -3.41 12.59
CA ARG A 124 -13.54 -4.52 13.39
C ARG A 124 -12.03 -4.51 13.43
N ARG A 125 -11.45 -4.49 14.63
CA ARG A 125 -10.00 -4.62 14.84
C ARG A 125 -9.62 -6.07 15.01
N VAL A 126 -8.60 -6.51 14.27
CA VAL A 126 -7.89 -7.77 14.52
C VAL A 126 -6.49 -7.45 15.00
N VAL A 127 -6.10 -8.07 16.12
CA VAL A 127 -4.78 -7.95 16.73
C VAL A 127 -4.00 -9.21 16.40
N PHE A 128 -2.79 -9.04 15.88
CA PHE A 128 -1.90 -10.12 15.48
C PHE A 128 -0.63 -10.10 16.31
N ALA A 129 -0.22 -11.25 16.85
CA ALA A 129 1.11 -11.44 17.39
C ALA A 129 2.10 -11.71 16.26
N CYS A 130 3.24 -11.04 16.27
CA CYS A 130 4.33 -11.22 15.32
C CYS A 130 5.66 -11.39 16.06
N ALA A 131 6.48 -12.34 15.61
CA ALA A 131 7.77 -12.62 16.24
C ALA A 131 8.75 -11.44 16.15
N ASP A 132 8.69 -10.68 15.06
CA ASP A 132 9.45 -9.44 14.89
C ASP A 132 8.55 -8.35 14.30
N VAL A 133 8.28 -7.32 15.09
CA VAL A 133 7.47 -6.17 14.69
C VAL A 133 8.29 -5.01 14.16
N LYS A 134 9.62 -5.04 14.29
CA LYS A 134 10.50 -3.92 13.89
C LYS A 134 10.29 -3.45 12.45
N PRO A 135 10.09 -4.33 11.46
CA PRO A 135 9.87 -3.90 10.08
C PRO A 135 8.65 -2.98 9.92
N PHE A 136 7.67 -3.07 10.82
CA PHE A 136 6.40 -2.34 10.73
C PHE A 136 6.39 -1.02 11.51
N ILE A 137 7.50 -0.68 12.16
CA ILE A 137 7.64 0.57 12.93
C ILE A 137 8.13 1.68 12.00
N GLY A 138 7.29 2.70 11.79
CA GLY A 138 7.59 3.82 10.91
C GLY A 138 7.55 3.49 9.41
N GLY A 139 7.62 4.53 8.57
CA GLY A 139 7.70 4.41 7.11
C GLY A 139 6.37 4.03 6.45
N ASP A 140 6.22 2.76 6.12
CA ASP A 140 5.15 2.23 5.26
C ASP A 140 3.80 2.07 5.98
N MET A 141 2.72 2.27 5.23
CA MET A 141 1.36 2.26 5.76
C MET A 141 0.65 0.91 5.67
N HIS A 142 0.97 0.08 4.68
CA HIS A 142 0.17 -1.10 4.35
C HIS A 142 0.92 -2.43 4.41
N VAL A 143 0.15 -3.51 4.50
CA VAL A 143 0.57 -4.90 4.39
C VAL A 143 -0.39 -5.66 3.48
N ARG A 144 0.12 -6.66 2.77
CA ARG A 144 -0.72 -7.70 2.16
C ARG A 144 -0.99 -8.78 3.19
N LEU A 145 -2.24 -8.88 3.62
CA LEU A 145 -2.75 -9.96 4.45
C LEU A 145 -2.90 -11.23 3.59
N LEU A 146 -2.27 -12.33 4.01
CA LEU A 146 -2.30 -13.63 3.37
C LEU A 146 -3.03 -14.62 4.26
N VAL A 147 -4.30 -14.91 3.95
CA VAL A 147 -5.14 -15.81 4.75
C VAL A 147 -5.22 -17.17 4.06
N PRO A 148 -4.75 -18.25 4.70
CA PRO A 148 -4.86 -19.60 4.15
C PRO A 148 -6.30 -20.13 4.23
N PRO A 149 -6.68 -21.09 3.37
CA PRO A 149 -7.97 -21.75 3.47
C PRO A 149 -8.19 -22.41 4.84
N LYS A 150 -9.38 -22.24 5.41
CA LYS A 150 -9.72 -22.79 6.74
C LYS A 150 -9.48 -24.30 6.81
N GLY A 151 -8.87 -24.75 7.90
CA GLY A 151 -8.63 -26.18 8.16
C GLY A 151 -7.44 -26.80 7.43
N ARG A 152 -6.65 -26.01 6.69
CA ARG A 152 -5.44 -26.48 6.00
C ARG A 152 -4.18 -25.97 6.70
N THR A 153 -3.07 -26.71 6.50
CA THR A 153 -1.76 -26.21 6.90
C THR A 153 -1.36 -25.10 5.93
N PRO A 154 -0.93 -23.92 6.40
CA PRO A 154 -0.59 -22.83 5.51
C PRO A 154 0.57 -23.19 4.57
N VAL A 155 0.39 -22.92 3.29
CA VAL A 155 1.46 -22.93 2.28
C VAL A 155 1.78 -21.48 1.96
N TRP A 156 3.00 -21.04 2.22
CA TRP A 156 3.40 -19.65 1.99
C TRP A 156 3.98 -19.46 0.60
N PRO A 157 3.79 -18.27 -0.02
CA PRO A 157 4.38 -17.97 -1.30
C PRO A 157 5.92 -18.03 -1.24
N GLY A 158 6.50 -18.54 -2.31
CA GLY A 158 7.95 -18.59 -2.54
C GLY A 158 8.38 -17.61 -3.62
N LEU A 159 9.54 -17.86 -4.20
CA LEU A 159 10.07 -17.12 -5.33
C LEU A 159 10.16 -18.02 -6.56
N ARG A 160 9.81 -17.46 -7.70
CA ARG A 160 10.05 -18.03 -9.03
C ARG A 160 11.47 -17.73 -9.48
N ASP A 161 11.99 -18.51 -10.41
CA ASP A 161 13.33 -18.28 -11.00
C ASP A 161 13.40 -16.94 -11.76
N ASP A 162 12.27 -16.45 -12.29
CA ASP A 162 12.14 -15.13 -12.92
C ASP A 162 12.07 -13.97 -11.90
N GLY A 163 12.09 -14.27 -10.59
CA GLY A 163 12.09 -13.29 -9.51
C GLY A 163 10.71 -12.88 -9.00
N ARG A 164 9.62 -13.27 -9.67
CA ARG A 164 8.24 -13.02 -9.21
C ARG A 164 7.86 -13.89 -8.01
N ILE A 165 6.76 -13.53 -7.37
CA ILE A 165 6.20 -14.33 -6.28
C ILE A 165 5.59 -15.62 -6.85
N ALA A 166 5.96 -16.76 -6.26
CA ALA A 166 5.33 -18.05 -6.52
C ALA A 166 4.16 -18.22 -5.55
N TRP A 167 2.95 -17.84 -5.99
CA TRP A 167 1.74 -17.98 -5.19
C TRP A 167 1.27 -19.44 -5.11
N PRO A 168 0.78 -19.90 -3.94
CA PRO A 168 0.08 -21.18 -3.85
C PRO A 168 -1.20 -21.17 -4.71
N GLU A 169 -1.50 -22.29 -5.35
CA GLU A 169 -2.63 -22.45 -6.27
C GLU A 169 -3.58 -23.57 -5.80
N GLY A 170 -4.74 -23.69 -6.45
CA GLY A 170 -5.71 -24.76 -6.18
C GLY A 170 -6.28 -24.69 -4.76
N GLU A 171 -6.28 -25.82 -4.05
CA GLU A 171 -6.82 -25.92 -2.69
C GLU A 171 -6.01 -25.17 -1.63
N ASP A 172 -4.78 -24.74 -1.96
CA ASP A 172 -3.90 -23.98 -1.07
C ASP A 172 -3.88 -22.48 -1.40
N ALA A 173 -4.69 -22.03 -2.36
CA ALA A 173 -4.77 -20.64 -2.78
C ALA A 173 -5.10 -19.72 -1.59
N LEU A 174 -4.28 -18.68 -1.43
CA LEU A 174 -4.40 -17.73 -0.32
C LEU A 174 -5.37 -16.59 -0.69
N LEU A 175 -6.18 -16.16 0.27
CA LEU A 175 -6.82 -14.84 0.18
C LEU A 175 -5.74 -13.78 0.38
N VAL A 176 -5.57 -12.90 -0.62
CA VAL A 176 -4.62 -11.79 -0.58
C VAL A 176 -5.39 -10.47 -0.59
N ARG A 177 -5.23 -9.64 0.45
CA ARG A 177 -5.84 -8.31 0.52
C ARG A 177 -4.87 -7.31 1.14
N VAL A 178 -4.90 -6.07 0.65
CA VAL A 178 -4.09 -4.98 1.22
C VAL A 178 -4.87 -4.34 2.36
N TYR A 179 -4.20 -4.15 3.49
CA TYR A 179 -4.75 -3.47 4.65
C TYR A 179 -3.74 -2.53 5.27
N THR A 180 -4.24 -1.50 5.94
CA THR A 180 -3.44 -0.57 6.71
C THR A 180 -3.01 -1.19 8.04
N ILE A 181 -1.72 -1.05 8.37
CA ILE A 181 -1.24 -1.25 9.73
C ILE A 181 -1.82 -0.12 10.56
N ARG A 182 -2.75 -0.41 11.48
CA ARG A 182 -3.40 0.59 12.32
C ARG A 182 -2.49 1.08 13.44
N ALA A 183 -1.77 0.15 14.05
CA ALA A 183 -0.82 0.41 15.14
C ALA A 183 0.15 -0.77 15.29
N VAL A 184 1.31 -0.49 15.86
CA VAL A 184 2.30 -1.49 16.26
C VAL A 184 2.60 -1.31 17.74
N ASP A 185 2.40 -2.36 18.52
CA ASP A 185 2.79 -2.43 19.93
C ASP A 185 4.09 -3.22 20.04
N ALA A 186 5.21 -2.48 20.15
CA ALA A 186 6.54 -3.06 20.21
C ALA A 186 6.80 -3.84 21.52
N GLU A 187 6.16 -3.47 22.62
CA GLU A 187 6.34 -4.13 23.91
C GLU A 187 5.64 -5.49 23.93
N ARG A 188 4.46 -5.57 23.32
CA ARG A 188 3.68 -6.81 23.22
C ARG A 188 4.02 -7.65 21.99
N GLY A 189 4.74 -7.09 21.02
CA GLY A 189 5.00 -7.76 19.73
C GLY A 189 3.72 -7.94 18.91
N GLU A 190 2.85 -6.93 18.93
CA GLU A 190 1.54 -6.98 18.28
C GLU A 190 1.39 -5.97 17.14
N LEU A 191 0.65 -6.35 16.11
CA LEU A 191 0.16 -5.46 15.06
C LEU A 191 -1.35 -5.41 15.05
N TRP A 192 -1.90 -4.23 14.84
CA TRP A 192 -3.35 -4.03 14.76
C TRP A 192 -3.73 -3.71 13.32
N VAL A 193 -4.81 -4.30 12.84
CA VAL A 193 -5.41 -3.99 11.54
C VAL A 193 -6.91 -3.83 11.74
N ASP A 194 -7.44 -2.76 11.17
CA ASP A 194 -8.87 -2.43 11.23
C ASP A 194 -9.53 -2.77 9.89
N PHE A 195 -10.67 -3.45 9.97
CA PHE A 195 -11.42 -3.98 8.84
C PHE A 195 -12.81 -3.37 8.82
N LEU A 196 -13.09 -2.57 7.79
CA LEU A 196 -14.43 -2.10 7.49
C LEU A 196 -15.34 -3.29 7.20
N GLN A 197 -16.39 -3.45 7.99
CA GLN A 197 -17.47 -4.41 7.80
C GLN A 197 -18.54 -3.78 6.91
N HIS A 198 -18.70 -4.31 5.70
CA HIS A 198 -19.62 -3.78 4.69
C HIS A 198 -20.42 -4.92 4.04
N PRO A 199 -21.21 -5.67 4.83
CA PRO A 199 -21.94 -6.81 4.31
C PRO A 199 -22.95 -6.35 3.25
N GLN A 200 -22.84 -6.90 2.05
CA GLN A 200 -23.79 -6.66 0.98
C GLN A 200 -24.37 -8.00 0.51
N SER A 201 -25.70 -8.08 0.47
CA SER A 201 -26.40 -9.32 0.13
C SER A 201 -25.96 -9.82 -1.24
N GLY A 202 -25.41 -11.04 -1.28
CA GLY A 202 -24.95 -11.69 -2.52
C GLY A 202 -23.59 -11.22 -3.03
N VAL A 203 -22.92 -10.30 -2.34
CA VAL A 203 -21.58 -9.82 -2.70
C VAL A 203 -20.57 -10.33 -1.68
N PRO A 204 -19.58 -11.16 -2.07
CA PRO A 204 -18.57 -11.65 -1.16
C PRO A 204 -17.63 -10.53 -0.72
N THR A 205 -17.30 -10.46 0.58
CA THR A 205 -16.41 -9.44 1.14
C THR A 205 -15.25 -10.12 1.85
N PRO A 206 -14.41 -10.89 1.14
CA PRO A 206 -13.60 -11.95 1.74
C PRO A 206 -12.63 -11.47 2.83
N GLY A 207 -12.15 -10.23 2.73
CA GLY A 207 -11.32 -9.64 3.79
C GLY A 207 -12.11 -9.24 5.04
N ALA A 208 -13.31 -8.66 4.88
CA ALA A 208 -14.23 -8.39 6.00
C ALA A 208 -14.78 -9.70 6.59
N ASP A 209 -15.08 -10.69 5.74
CA ASP A 209 -15.50 -12.04 6.13
C ASP A 209 -14.45 -12.74 7.00
N PHE A 210 -13.18 -12.67 6.59
CA PHE A 210 -12.07 -13.15 7.41
C PHE A 210 -12.07 -12.46 8.78
N ALA A 211 -12.10 -11.13 8.83
CA ALA A 211 -12.00 -10.40 10.09
C ALA A 211 -13.18 -10.67 11.03
N ARG A 212 -14.40 -10.76 10.49
CA ARG A 212 -15.61 -11.14 11.25
C ARG A 212 -15.42 -12.51 11.91
N ASP A 213 -14.91 -13.47 11.15
CA ASP A 213 -14.77 -14.86 11.58
C ASP A 213 -13.48 -15.14 12.37
N ALA A 214 -12.55 -14.18 12.45
CA ALA A 214 -11.23 -14.36 13.02
C ALA A 214 -11.29 -14.80 14.49
N GLN A 215 -10.53 -15.84 14.84
CA GLN A 215 -10.45 -16.40 16.18
C GLN A 215 -9.01 -16.39 16.70
N PRO A 216 -8.81 -16.20 18.02
CA PRO A 216 -7.49 -16.38 18.62
C PRO A 216 -6.87 -17.73 18.23
N GLY A 217 -5.63 -17.69 17.74
CA GLY A 217 -4.91 -18.87 17.25
C GLY A 217 -4.92 -19.06 15.72
N ASP A 218 -5.75 -18.32 14.98
CA ASP A 218 -5.72 -18.35 13.51
C ASP A 218 -4.36 -17.91 12.98
N ARG A 219 -3.78 -18.71 12.07
CA ARG A 219 -2.44 -18.49 11.48
C ARG A 219 -2.54 -17.90 10.08
N LEU A 220 -1.77 -16.86 9.84
CA LEU A 220 -1.75 -16.10 8.58
C LEU A 220 -0.36 -15.50 8.38
N ALA A 221 -0.14 -14.83 7.25
CA ALA A 221 1.07 -14.07 7.01
C ALA A 221 0.78 -12.64 6.57
N LEU A 222 1.67 -11.73 6.93
CA LEU A 222 1.75 -10.38 6.39
C LEU A 222 2.92 -10.34 5.42
N LEU A 223 2.66 -9.89 4.20
CA LEU A 223 3.69 -9.62 3.20
C LEU A 223 3.86 -8.10 3.09
N GLY A 224 5.04 -7.60 3.46
CA GLY A 224 5.32 -6.18 3.59
C GLY A 224 6.17 -5.87 4.83
N PRO A 225 6.09 -4.64 5.38
CA PRO A 225 5.19 -3.58 4.94
C PRO A 225 5.56 -3.01 3.56
N GLY A 226 4.67 -2.18 3.03
CA GLY A 226 4.89 -1.48 1.78
C GLY A 226 3.73 -0.56 1.44
N GLY A 227 4.04 0.54 0.76
CA GLY A 227 3.06 1.40 0.12
C GLY A 227 2.46 2.43 1.07
N GLY A 228 2.43 3.67 0.59
CA GLY A 228 2.03 4.84 1.36
C GLY A 228 3.02 5.15 2.48
N ASP A 229 3.25 6.43 2.72
CA ASP A 229 4.17 6.87 3.76
C ASP A 229 3.45 7.73 4.80
N LEU A 230 3.97 7.71 6.02
CA LEU A 230 3.59 8.69 7.03
C LEU A 230 4.02 10.09 6.57
N PRO A 231 3.07 11.03 6.40
CA PRO A 231 3.39 12.36 5.90
C PRO A 231 4.24 13.13 6.91
N GLN A 232 5.35 13.70 6.44
CA GLN A 232 6.21 14.58 7.23
C GLN A 232 5.97 16.04 6.84
N ALA A 233 5.01 16.69 7.49
CA ALA A 233 4.67 18.10 7.24
C ALA A 233 4.14 18.80 8.50
N GLU A 234 4.29 20.14 8.53
CA GLU A 234 3.75 20.97 9.62
C GLU A 234 2.23 21.14 9.54
N THR A 235 1.68 21.17 8.33
CA THR A 235 0.24 21.24 8.08
C THR A 235 -0.16 20.10 7.16
N ILE A 236 -1.19 19.36 7.53
CA ILE A 236 -1.70 18.21 6.76
C ILE A 236 -3.22 18.34 6.59
N PHE A 237 -3.70 18.14 5.38
CA PHE A 237 -5.11 17.96 5.08
C PHE A 237 -5.36 16.47 4.80
N LEU A 238 -6.31 15.88 5.51
CA LEU A 238 -6.69 14.47 5.43
C LEU A 238 -8.11 14.36 4.87
N SER A 239 -8.34 13.46 3.92
CA SER A 239 -9.71 13.14 3.47
C SER A 239 -9.86 11.65 3.18
N GLY A 240 -10.95 11.05 3.63
CA GLY A 240 -11.23 9.65 3.31
C GLY A 240 -12.55 9.12 3.83
N ASP A 241 -12.86 7.89 3.46
CA ASP A 241 -14.01 7.13 4.00
C ASP A 241 -13.53 6.12 5.07
N GLU A 242 -14.41 5.23 5.54
CA GLU A 242 -14.03 4.25 6.58
C GLU A 242 -12.90 3.30 6.14
N SER A 243 -12.72 3.06 4.84
CA SER A 243 -11.61 2.22 4.36
C SER A 243 -10.25 2.89 4.64
N ALA A 244 -10.23 4.23 4.65
CA ALA A 244 -9.04 5.04 4.91
C ALA A 244 -8.92 5.52 6.36
N LEU A 245 -9.99 5.43 7.16
CA LEU A 245 -9.98 5.80 8.57
C LEU A 245 -8.84 5.15 9.38
N PRO A 246 -8.47 3.87 9.18
CA PRO A 246 -7.32 3.29 9.88
C PRO A 246 -6.00 4.00 9.58
N ALA A 247 -5.81 4.48 8.34
CA ALA A 247 -4.61 5.21 7.93
C ALA A 247 -4.61 6.62 8.50
N ILE A 248 -5.73 7.34 8.40
CA ILE A 248 -5.92 8.67 9.01
C ILE A 248 -5.64 8.60 10.52
N ALA A 249 -6.16 7.57 11.19
CA ALA A 249 -5.99 7.36 12.62
C ALA A 249 -4.53 7.04 13.01
N ARG A 250 -3.79 6.31 12.15
CA ARG A 250 -2.34 6.08 12.35
C ARG A 250 -1.54 7.35 12.13
N ILE A 251 -1.81 8.10 11.05
CA ILE A 251 -1.18 9.40 10.78
C ILE A 251 -1.38 10.33 11.98
N ALA A 252 -2.62 10.48 12.46
CA ALA A 252 -2.93 11.31 13.61
C ALA A 252 -2.13 10.90 14.87
N ALA A 253 -1.95 9.59 15.10
CA ALA A 253 -1.24 9.08 16.27
C ALA A 253 0.29 9.26 16.19
N GLU A 254 0.86 9.25 14.99
CA GLU A 254 2.32 9.23 14.78
C GLU A 254 2.92 10.59 14.37
N VAL A 255 2.10 11.60 14.04
CA VAL A 255 2.61 12.95 13.76
C VAL A 255 3.31 13.57 14.98
N PRO A 256 4.37 14.38 14.77
CA PRO A 256 5.05 15.07 15.85
C PRO A 256 4.14 16.14 16.49
N ALA A 257 4.48 16.50 17.73
CA ALA A 257 3.84 17.61 18.41
C ALA A 257 4.00 18.90 17.59
N GLY A 258 2.92 19.68 17.48
CA GLY A 258 2.89 20.93 16.71
C GLY A 258 2.37 20.80 15.28
N THR A 259 2.25 19.58 14.73
CA THR A 259 1.59 19.36 13.44
C THR A 259 0.11 19.77 13.53
N ARG A 260 -0.36 20.52 12.54
CA ARG A 260 -1.76 20.93 12.39
C ARG A 260 -2.43 20.08 11.32
N MET A 261 -3.57 19.51 11.66
CA MET A 261 -4.31 18.62 10.78
C MET A 261 -5.76 19.06 10.68
N GLN A 262 -6.29 19.05 9.46
CA GLN A 262 -7.72 19.11 9.19
C GLN A 262 -8.12 17.80 8.51
N ALA A 263 -9.15 17.12 9.01
CA ALA A 263 -9.64 15.88 8.43
C ALA A 263 -11.11 16.03 8.01
N ILE A 264 -11.44 15.57 6.80
CA ILE A 264 -12.83 15.31 6.39
C ILE A 264 -12.98 13.81 6.25
N ILE A 265 -13.83 13.22 7.09
CA ILE A 265 -13.98 11.76 7.17
C ILE A 265 -15.44 11.41 6.91
N GLU A 266 -15.69 10.63 5.86
CA GLU A 266 -17.00 10.08 5.58
C GLU A 266 -17.19 8.74 6.28
N VAL A 267 -18.28 8.63 7.02
CA VAL A 267 -18.70 7.40 7.69
C VAL A 267 -20.19 7.16 7.46
N GLU A 268 -20.68 5.95 7.78
CA GLU A 268 -22.09 5.64 7.66
C GLU A 268 -22.96 6.60 8.50
N ASP A 269 -22.68 6.70 9.80
CA ASP A 269 -23.38 7.57 10.74
C ASP A 269 -22.53 7.91 11.97
N ALA A 270 -23.12 8.65 12.92
CA ALA A 270 -22.44 9.12 14.13
C ALA A 270 -21.91 7.98 15.05
N ALA A 271 -22.41 6.75 14.94
CA ALA A 271 -21.92 5.62 15.71
C ALA A 271 -20.58 5.08 15.19
N GLU A 272 -20.19 5.45 13.97
CA GLU A 272 -18.91 5.12 13.35
C GLU A 272 -17.81 6.16 13.67
N GLU A 273 -18.14 7.27 14.33
CA GLU A 273 -17.14 8.26 14.73
C GLU A 273 -16.18 7.69 15.77
N GLN A 274 -14.88 7.88 15.54
CA GLN A 274 -13.83 7.38 16.43
C GLN A 274 -12.99 8.53 17.00
N PRO A 275 -12.64 8.50 18.29
CA PRO A 275 -11.65 9.42 18.82
C PRO A 275 -10.28 9.09 18.21
N LEU A 276 -9.64 10.09 17.60
CA LEU A 276 -8.31 9.96 17.02
C LEU A 276 -7.27 10.60 17.95
N ALA A 277 -6.46 9.75 18.60
CA ALA A 277 -5.37 10.22 19.45
C ALA A 277 -4.30 10.93 18.62
N THR A 278 -3.76 12.04 19.14
CA THR A 278 -2.69 12.77 18.47
C THR A 278 -1.86 13.61 19.45
N ALA A 279 -0.57 13.78 19.15
CA ALA A 279 0.28 14.79 19.79
C ALA A 279 0.18 16.18 19.11
N GLY A 280 -0.41 16.24 17.91
CA GLY A 280 -0.63 17.46 17.14
C GLY A 280 -1.96 18.15 17.50
N LYS A 281 -2.45 18.97 16.58
CA LYS A 281 -3.80 19.54 16.59
C LYS A 281 -4.59 18.94 15.45
N LEU A 282 -5.74 18.36 15.75
CA LEU A 282 -6.61 17.73 14.76
C LEU A 282 -8.02 18.31 14.85
N GLU A 283 -8.49 18.88 13.75
CA GLU A 283 -9.90 19.26 13.56
C GLU A 283 -10.54 18.25 12.61
N ILE A 284 -11.61 17.60 13.05
CA ILE A 284 -12.31 16.58 12.26
C ILE A 284 -13.68 17.10 11.87
N HIS A 285 -14.00 17.01 10.59
CA HIS A 285 -15.35 17.19 10.06
C HIS A 285 -15.88 15.83 9.59
N TRP A 286 -16.80 15.26 10.36
CA TRP A 286 -17.46 14.01 10.03
C TRP A 286 -18.59 14.25 9.05
N LEU A 287 -18.62 13.46 7.98
CA LEU A 287 -19.73 13.37 7.04
C LEU A 287 -20.47 12.06 7.28
N HIS A 288 -21.79 12.11 7.42
CA HIS A 288 -22.62 10.93 7.69
C HIS A 288 -23.42 10.57 6.45
N ARG A 289 -23.04 9.48 5.78
CA ARG A 289 -23.70 9.01 4.56
C ARG A 289 -25.20 8.78 4.73
N ALA A 290 -25.63 8.30 5.89
CA ALA A 290 -27.04 8.06 6.20
C ALA A 290 -27.90 9.33 6.14
N THR A 291 -27.27 10.51 6.19
CA THR A 291 -27.94 11.81 6.13
C THR A 291 -27.98 12.43 4.74
N TYR A 292 -27.30 11.82 3.76
CA TYR A 292 -27.21 12.35 2.41
C TYR A 292 -28.57 12.32 1.71
N ALA A 293 -28.80 13.33 0.87
CA ALA A 293 -29.98 13.34 0.00
C ALA A 293 -29.95 12.12 -0.93
N ALA A 294 -31.13 11.54 -1.20
CA ALA A 294 -31.24 10.41 -2.12
C ALA A 294 -30.61 10.75 -3.49
N GLY A 295 -29.70 9.90 -3.95
CA GLY A 295 -28.98 10.10 -5.22
C GLY A 295 -27.82 11.09 -5.16
N ALA A 296 -27.48 11.63 -3.98
CA ALA A 296 -26.24 12.37 -3.79
C ALA A 296 -25.03 11.47 -4.14
N LYS A 297 -24.06 12.04 -4.86
CA LYS A 297 -22.84 11.35 -5.26
C LYS A 297 -21.64 12.21 -4.91
N ASN A 298 -20.52 11.57 -4.59
CA ASN A 298 -19.23 12.23 -4.41
C ASN A 298 -19.26 13.37 -3.38
N VAL A 299 -20.05 13.21 -2.30
CA VAL A 299 -20.21 14.26 -1.28
C VAL A 299 -18.90 14.47 -0.53
N LEU A 300 -18.17 13.41 -0.20
CA LEU A 300 -16.81 13.47 0.32
C LEU A 300 -15.90 14.30 -0.59
N ALA A 301 -15.82 13.96 -1.88
CA ALA A 301 -14.97 14.71 -2.82
C ALA A 301 -15.37 16.19 -2.96
N GLN A 302 -16.67 16.48 -3.07
CA GLN A 302 -17.15 17.87 -3.15
C GLN A 302 -16.79 18.68 -1.90
N THR A 303 -16.98 18.09 -0.71
CA THR A 303 -16.64 18.73 0.56
C THR A 303 -15.13 18.93 0.70
N ALA A 304 -14.34 17.91 0.34
CA ALA A 304 -12.89 17.99 0.36
C ALA A 304 -12.36 19.07 -0.59
N ILE A 305 -12.88 19.15 -1.82
CA ILE A 305 -12.51 20.18 -2.80
C ILE A 305 -12.84 21.59 -2.28
N ALA A 306 -14.02 21.77 -1.68
CA ALA A 306 -14.41 23.05 -1.10
C ALA A 306 -13.47 23.50 0.02
N ALA A 307 -13.05 22.59 0.90
CA ALA A 307 -12.08 22.89 1.95
C ALA A 307 -10.68 23.15 1.38
N LEU A 308 -10.22 22.32 0.44
CA LEU A 308 -8.91 22.44 -0.22
C LEU A 308 -8.75 23.77 -0.99
N ALA A 309 -9.83 24.41 -1.42
CA ALA A 309 -9.77 25.73 -2.04
C ALA A 309 -9.22 26.83 -1.10
N ALA A 310 -9.29 26.63 0.21
CA ALA A 310 -8.75 27.55 1.22
C ALA A 310 -7.39 27.11 1.80
N VAL A 311 -6.89 25.93 1.41
CA VAL A 311 -5.65 25.35 1.91
C VAL A 311 -4.44 25.94 1.16
N ASP A 312 -3.36 26.23 1.89
CA ASP A 312 -2.13 26.77 1.31
C ASP A 312 -1.38 25.75 0.43
N SER A 313 -0.41 26.23 -0.35
CA SER A 313 0.38 25.37 -1.25
C SER A 313 1.38 24.45 -0.53
N GLU A 314 1.71 24.75 0.73
CA GLU A 314 2.71 24.02 1.53
C GLU A 314 2.09 22.86 2.32
N THR A 315 0.78 22.86 2.48
CA THR A 315 0.03 21.81 3.17
C THR A 315 0.18 20.50 2.44
N PHE A 316 0.51 19.45 3.17
CA PHE A 316 0.50 18.09 2.63
C PHE A 316 -0.94 17.60 2.53
N VAL A 317 -1.36 17.14 1.35
CA VAL A 317 -2.70 16.60 1.11
C VAL A 317 -2.62 15.09 1.07
N TRP A 318 -3.31 14.42 1.99
CA TRP A 318 -3.46 12.98 2.03
C TRP A 318 -4.93 12.62 1.80
N VAL A 319 -5.19 11.81 0.78
CA VAL A 319 -6.53 11.40 0.38
C VAL A 319 -6.55 9.92 0.06
N ALA A 320 -7.47 9.18 0.68
CA ALA A 320 -7.80 7.84 0.23
C ALA A 320 -9.27 7.51 0.45
N CYS A 321 -9.93 6.97 -0.56
CA CYS A 321 -11.34 6.58 -0.54
C CYS A 321 -11.68 5.81 -1.83
N GLU A 322 -12.95 5.85 -2.23
CA GLU A 322 -13.44 5.37 -3.51
C GLU A 322 -12.78 6.05 -4.73
N ARG A 323 -12.58 5.29 -5.80
CA ARG A 323 -11.88 5.70 -7.03
C ARG A 323 -12.35 7.01 -7.65
N GLU A 324 -13.66 7.20 -7.83
CA GLU A 324 -14.19 8.39 -8.50
C GLU A 324 -13.97 9.65 -7.65
N ASP A 325 -14.11 9.54 -6.32
CA ASP A 325 -13.81 10.64 -5.40
C ASP A 325 -12.34 11.06 -5.48
N VAL A 326 -11.43 10.09 -5.44
CA VAL A 326 -9.98 10.34 -5.61
C VAL A 326 -9.70 10.98 -6.98
N ARG A 327 -10.37 10.54 -8.05
CA ARG A 327 -10.20 11.09 -9.40
C ARG A 327 -10.59 12.58 -9.45
N LEU A 328 -11.73 12.94 -8.87
CA LEU A 328 -12.20 14.31 -8.80
C LEU A 328 -11.25 15.20 -7.99
N ILE A 329 -10.80 14.73 -6.82
CA ILE A 329 -9.86 15.47 -5.98
C ILE A 329 -8.52 15.65 -6.71
N ARG A 330 -7.93 14.58 -7.28
CA ARG A 330 -6.69 14.65 -8.06
C ARG A 330 -6.79 15.66 -9.22
N ALA A 331 -7.91 15.69 -9.94
CA ALA A 331 -8.12 16.64 -11.02
C ALA A 331 -8.12 18.10 -10.52
N PHE A 332 -8.76 18.36 -9.36
CA PHE A 332 -8.73 19.67 -8.71
C PHE A 332 -7.30 20.06 -8.27
N LEU A 333 -6.58 19.15 -7.59
CA LEU A 333 -5.19 19.35 -7.15
C LEU A 333 -4.27 19.71 -8.32
N LYS A 334 -4.40 18.98 -9.43
CA LYS A 334 -3.66 19.24 -10.67
C LYS A 334 -4.03 20.60 -11.27
N GLY A 335 -5.31 20.93 -11.33
CA GLY A 335 -5.80 22.21 -11.86
C GLY A 335 -5.28 23.44 -11.11
N ARG A 336 -5.07 23.31 -9.80
CA ARG A 336 -4.46 24.38 -8.96
C ARG A 336 -2.93 24.36 -8.91
N GLY A 337 -2.28 23.42 -9.58
CA GLY A 337 -0.82 23.28 -9.57
C GLY A 337 -0.25 22.92 -8.20
N HIS A 338 -0.97 22.15 -7.38
CA HIS A 338 -0.45 21.69 -6.10
C HIS A 338 0.73 20.74 -6.30
N ASP A 339 1.75 20.83 -5.44
CA ASP A 339 2.95 20.02 -5.58
C ASP A 339 2.62 18.53 -5.40
N ARG A 340 3.03 17.72 -6.37
CA ARG A 340 2.90 16.26 -6.33
C ARG A 340 3.66 15.65 -5.16
N LYS A 341 4.79 16.25 -4.76
CA LYS A 341 5.58 15.79 -3.60
C LYS A 341 4.88 16.07 -2.27
N ARG A 342 3.83 16.90 -2.28
CA ARG A 342 2.98 17.21 -1.12
C ARG A 342 1.59 16.57 -1.25
N THR A 343 1.44 15.59 -2.13
CA THR A 343 0.17 14.93 -2.37
C THR A 343 0.34 13.43 -2.26
N TYR A 344 -0.41 12.81 -1.35
CA TYR A 344 -0.78 11.40 -1.44
C TYR A 344 -2.27 11.33 -1.78
N ALA A 345 -2.62 10.74 -2.91
CA ALA A 345 -4.01 10.53 -3.28
C ALA A 345 -4.13 9.14 -3.90
N ALA A 346 -4.76 8.18 -3.23
CA ALA A 346 -4.84 6.79 -3.68
C ALA A 346 -6.26 6.25 -3.48
N TRP A 347 -6.79 5.47 -4.44
CA TRP A 347 -8.09 4.83 -4.24
C TRP A 347 -7.90 3.47 -3.58
N TYR A 348 -8.67 3.20 -2.53
CA TYR A 348 -8.59 1.94 -1.79
C TYR A 348 -9.60 0.91 -2.30
N TRP A 349 -10.65 1.39 -2.95
CA TRP A 349 -11.67 0.56 -3.55
C TRP A 349 -12.33 1.30 -4.71
N GLU A 350 -13.08 0.56 -5.49
CA GLU A 350 -13.88 1.05 -6.60
C GLU A 350 -15.27 0.48 -6.43
N ARG A 351 -16.30 1.32 -6.63
CA ARG A 351 -17.66 0.81 -6.70
C ARG A 351 -17.86 0.15 -8.06
N ASP A 352 -18.45 -1.04 -8.07
CA ASP A 352 -18.85 -1.67 -9.33
C ASP A 352 -19.83 -0.76 -10.08
N ASP A 353 -19.59 -0.55 -11.38
CA ASP A 353 -20.52 0.12 -12.27
C ASP A 353 -21.77 -0.77 -12.42
N ALA A 354 -22.83 -0.46 -11.67
CA ALA A 354 -24.13 -1.14 -11.78
C ALA A 354 -24.94 -0.67 -13.00
#